data_AF-A0A0A8UYI4-F1
#
_entry.id   AF-A0A0A8UYI4-F1
#
_cell.length_a   1.000
_cell.length_b   1.000
_cell.length_c   1.000
_cell.angle_alpha   90.00
_cell.angle_beta   90.00
_cell.angle_gamma   90.00
#
_symmetry.space_group_name_H-M   'P 1'
#
loop_
_entity.id
_entity.type
_entity.pdbx_description
1 polymer ?
#
loop_
_entity_poly.entity_id
_entity_poly.type
_entity_poly.pdbx_seq_one_letter_code
_entity_poly.pdbx_strand_id
1 'polypeptide(L)'
;MKQNIQELIADLVSGTEVNTSDISSQAKSVLRTMRDEFEKLKTSNDADKQAKMIALFMGGVILALKQDDWKYYYDSNFKLYPEWLTKLVCIEASNITILERIYSMGRQVLQHLPETFNSSFFTSKYRVINSDKMAVFFPQLETKASAINILTQFCINHSNDLECPEIEIDDYQNIHFEIATPKSKMDELLDLYLKKREGITNSKGETKEYFYPFFVLGQKSFTQKSNAIKDLKKALNGEDVDLTQHLSIYRNGNLGDSLRGFIKASIADEIVGKEVTTISEFIAALQKKVSTSPKI
;
A
#
# COMPACT_ATOMS: atom_id res chain seq x y z
N MET A 1 12.57 24.17 10.90
CA MET A 1 13.61 23.49 11.74
C MET A 1 14.32 22.41 10.91
N LYS A 2 15.63 22.16 11.10
CA LYS A 2 16.35 21.11 10.35
C LYS A 2 16.30 19.76 11.07
N GLN A 3 15.98 18.68 10.36
CA GLN A 3 16.01 17.30 10.88
C GLN A 3 17.15 16.52 10.24
N ASN A 4 18.01 15.90 11.05
CA ASN A 4 19.00 14.95 10.57
C ASN A 4 18.32 13.60 10.27
N ILE A 5 18.54 13.06 9.08
CA ILE A 5 17.88 11.82 8.62
C ILE A 5 18.43 10.58 9.34
N GLN A 6 19.74 10.50 9.61
CA GLN A 6 20.31 9.37 10.35
C GLN A 6 19.80 9.31 11.79
N GLU A 7 19.66 10.47 12.45
CA GLU A 7 19.05 10.55 13.79
C GLU A 7 17.57 10.15 13.76
N LEU A 8 16.82 10.59 12.75
CA LEU A 8 15.43 10.21 12.55
C LEU A 8 15.29 8.69 12.39
N ILE A 9 16.10 8.07 11.53
CA ILE A 9 16.05 6.61 11.33
C ILE A 9 16.49 5.89 12.61
N ALA A 10 17.50 6.38 13.32
CA ALA A 10 17.93 5.77 14.59
C ALA A 10 16.80 5.77 15.63
N ASP A 11 16.08 6.88 15.75
CA ASP A 11 14.91 6.99 16.63
C ASP A 11 13.80 6.00 16.21
N LEU A 12 13.54 5.85 14.91
CA LEU A 12 12.56 4.89 14.40
C LEU A 12 13.01 3.42 14.58
N VAL A 13 14.28 3.11 14.38
CA VAL A 13 14.83 1.76 14.61
C VAL A 13 14.72 1.37 16.08
N SER A 14 14.96 2.29 17.01
CA SER A 14 14.76 2.03 18.45
C SER A 14 13.31 1.65 18.78
N GLY A 15 12.33 2.23 18.10
CA GLY A 15 10.91 1.94 18.28
C GLY A 15 10.49 0.54 17.81
N THR A 16 11.37 -0.20 17.13
CA THR A 16 11.11 -1.59 16.73
C THR A 16 11.40 -2.61 17.83
N GLU A 17 11.80 -2.16 19.03
CA GLU A 17 11.97 -3.04 20.18
C GLU A 17 10.64 -3.61 20.67
N VAL A 18 10.59 -4.94 20.69
CA VAL A 18 9.35 -5.72 20.86
C VAL A 18 9.54 -6.80 21.94
N ASN A 19 10.40 -6.52 22.92
CA ASN A 19 10.96 -7.44 23.92
C ASN A 19 9.96 -8.45 24.49
N THR A 20 8.82 -7.97 25.00
CA THR A 20 7.77 -8.78 25.62
C THR A 20 6.54 -8.98 24.75
N SER A 21 6.59 -8.59 23.47
CA SER A 21 5.45 -8.75 22.57
C SER A 21 5.19 -10.21 22.22
N ASP A 22 3.93 -10.52 21.91
CA ASP A 22 3.48 -11.85 21.47
C ASP A 22 3.78 -12.14 19.99
N ILE A 23 4.66 -11.36 19.34
CA ILE A 23 5.06 -11.65 17.97
C ILE A 23 5.95 -12.90 17.90
N SER A 24 5.94 -13.53 16.73
CA SER A 24 6.65 -14.76 16.40
C SER A 24 8.17 -14.63 16.61
N SER A 25 8.81 -15.76 16.92
CA SER A 25 10.27 -15.81 17.03
C SER A 25 10.97 -15.50 15.70
N GLN A 26 10.33 -15.80 14.56
CA GLN A 26 10.81 -15.45 13.22
C GLN A 26 10.82 -13.93 13.03
N ALA A 27 9.74 -13.23 13.36
CA ALA A 27 9.69 -11.77 13.31
C ALA A 27 10.73 -11.13 14.23
N LYS A 28 10.88 -11.64 15.47
CA LYS A 28 11.92 -11.19 16.41
C LYS A 28 13.34 -11.38 15.86
N SER A 29 13.59 -12.49 15.16
CA SER A 29 14.89 -12.77 14.52
C SER A 29 15.20 -11.72 13.44
N VAL A 30 14.23 -11.41 12.57
CA VAL A 30 14.38 -10.37 11.54
C VAL A 30 14.70 -9.02 12.16
N LEU A 31 13.93 -8.60 13.17
CA LEU A 31 14.13 -7.31 13.84
C LEU A 31 15.48 -7.24 14.56
N ARG A 32 15.96 -8.36 15.14
CA ARG A 32 17.31 -8.43 15.72
C ARG A 32 18.38 -8.26 14.65
N THR A 33 18.31 -9.03 13.55
CA THR A 33 19.27 -8.91 12.45
C THR A 33 19.30 -7.49 11.87
N MET A 34 18.14 -6.87 11.70
CA MET A 34 18.02 -5.48 11.27
C MET A 34 18.74 -4.52 12.24
N ARG A 35 18.49 -4.61 13.55
CA ARG A 35 19.13 -3.73 14.54
C ARG A 35 20.63 -3.96 14.65
N ASP A 36 21.07 -5.21 14.65
CA ASP A 36 22.50 -5.55 14.73
C ASP A 36 23.26 -4.97 13.52
N GLU A 37 22.69 -5.06 12.33
CA GLU A 37 23.29 -4.46 11.14
C GLU A 37 23.22 -2.93 11.17
N PHE A 38 22.14 -2.35 11.68
CA PHE A 38 21.99 -0.91 11.80
C PHE A 38 23.09 -0.30 12.69
N GLU A 39 23.42 -0.95 13.81
CA GLU A 39 24.51 -0.51 14.68
C GLU A 39 25.89 -0.59 13.99
N LYS A 40 26.13 -1.57 13.12
CA LYS A 40 27.35 -1.59 12.30
C LYS A 40 27.39 -0.42 11.33
N LEU A 41 26.28 -0.17 10.63
CA LEU A 41 26.18 0.93 9.65
C LEU A 41 26.40 2.30 10.28
N LYS A 42 25.96 2.53 11.53
CA LYS A 42 26.22 3.80 12.24
C LYS A 42 27.70 4.19 12.24
N THR A 43 28.57 3.20 12.41
CA THR A 43 30.04 3.38 12.45
C THR A 43 30.74 3.15 11.10
N SER A 44 29.99 2.83 10.04
CA SER A 44 30.55 2.56 8.72
C SER A 44 30.98 3.85 8.01
N ASN A 45 31.98 3.73 7.12
CA ASN A 45 32.42 4.76 6.19
C ASN A 45 31.88 4.54 4.77
N ASP A 46 30.87 3.69 4.60
CA ASP A 46 30.23 3.43 3.32
C ASP A 46 29.64 4.72 2.72
N ALA A 47 29.87 4.95 1.42
CA ALA A 47 29.37 6.13 0.71
C ALA A 47 27.83 6.14 0.57
N ASP A 48 27.19 4.97 0.66
CA ASP A 48 25.74 4.74 0.56
C ASP A 48 25.13 4.32 1.91
N LYS A 49 25.75 4.75 3.01
CA LYS A 49 25.38 4.35 4.37
C LYS A 49 23.94 4.74 4.70
N GLN A 50 23.50 5.95 4.40
CA GLN A 50 22.14 6.41 4.77
C GLN A 50 21.08 5.64 3.98
N ALA A 51 21.29 5.45 2.68
CA ALA A 51 20.43 4.66 1.80
C ALA A 51 20.31 3.21 2.30
N LYS A 52 21.43 2.60 2.71
CA LYS A 52 21.45 1.28 3.36
C LYS A 52 20.64 1.27 4.65
N MET A 53 20.82 2.27 5.52
CA MET A 53 20.07 2.39 6.79
C MET A 53 18.55 2.48 6.55
N ILE A 54 18.12 3.27 5.56
CA ILE A 54 16.71 3.40 5.17
C ILE A 54 16.15 2.07 4.65
N ALA A 55 16.84 1.45 3.70
CA ALA A 55 16.41 0.18 3.12
C ALA A 55 16.37 -0.94 4.17
N LEU A 56 17.36 -0.97 5.07
CA LEU A 56 17.43 -1.92 6.18
C LEU A 56 16.22 -1.77 7.12
N PHE A 57 15.90 -0.54 7.52
CA PHE A 57 14.74 -0.26 8.38
C PHE A 57 13.42 -0.64 7.71
N MET A 58 13.13 -0.10 6.51
CA MET A 58 11.88 -0.35 5.80
C MET A 58 11.69 -1.83 5.46
N GLY A 59 12.76 -2.47 4.98
CA GLY A 59 12.75 -3.89 4.64
C GLY A 59 12.60 -4.80 5.86
N GLY A 60 13.25 -4.45 6.98
CA GLY A 60 13.24 -5.24 8.20
C GLY A 60 11.86 -5.22 8.86
N VAL A 61 11.23 -4.05 8.90
CA VAL A 61 9.85 -3.88 9.38
C VAL A 61 8.88 -4.73 8.56
N ILE A 62 8.87 -4.58 7.23
CA ILE A 62 7.94 -5.32 6.36
C ILE A 62 8.17 -6.83 6.44
N LEU A 63 9.43 -7.27 6.42
CA LEU A 63 9.75 -8.69 6.52
C LEU A 63 9.33 -9.26 7.89
N ALA A 64 9.48 -8.51 8.98
CA ALA A 64 9.03 -8.94 10.30
C ALA A 64 7.51 -9.10 10.37
N LEU A 65 6.73 -8.13 9.87
CA LEU A 65 5.27 -8.21 9.78
C LEU A 65 4.85 -9.47 9.00
N LYS A 66 5.53 -9.75 7.90
CA LYS A 66 5.25 -10.91 7.07
C LYS A 66 5.59 -12.25 7.73
N GLN A 67 6.72 -12.34 8.43
CA GLN A 67 7.07 -13.55 9.17
C GLN A 67 6.04 -13.87 10.25
N ASP A 68 5.52 -12.83 10.90
CA ASP A 68 4.47 -12.97 11.88
C ASP A 68 3.16 -13.45 11.28
N ASP A 69 2.77 -12.84 10.16
CA ASP A 69 1.60 -13.22 9.38
C ASP A 69 1.64 -14.67 8.91
N TRP A 70 2.79 -15.14 8.43
CA TRP A 70 2.97 -16.55 8.06
C TRP A 70 2.88 -17.51 9.24
N LYS A 71 3.37 -17.11 10.42
CA LYS A 71 3.35 -17.98 11.60
C LYS A 71 1.93 -18.16 12.12
N TYR A 72 1.18 -17.08 12.11
CA TYR A 72 -0.09 -17.00 12.80
C TYR A 72 -1.30 -17.05 11.89
N TYR A 73 -1.09 -17.01 10.57
CA TYR A 73 -2.13 -17.02 9.55
C TYR A 73 -3.24 -16.06 9.95
N TYR A 74 -2.90 -14.77 10.10
CA TYR A 74 -3.97 -13.77 10.20
C TYR A 74 -4.93 -14.05 9.03
N ASP A 75 -6.23 -14.15 9.35
CA ASP A 75 -7.26 -14.59 8.40
C ASP A 75 -7.04 -13.87 7.06
N SER A 76 -7.33 -14.54 5.95
CA SER A 76 -7.23 -14.04 4.57
C SER A 76 -7.81 -12.63 4.33
N ASN A 77 -8.60 -12.13 5.28
CA ASN A 77 -9.23 -10.81 5.32
C ASN A 77 -8.39 -9.71 6.03
N PHE A 78 -7.31 -10.03 6.74
CA PHE A 78 -6.50 -9.06 7.48
C PHE A 78 -5.01 -9.27 7.24
N LYS A 79 -4.37 -8.31 6.57
CA LYS A 79 -2.91 -8.29 6.36
C LYS A 79 -2.33 -7.02 6.94
N LEU A 80 -1.24 -7.16 7.69
CA LEU A 80 -0.50 -6.04 8.27
C LEU A 80 0.31 -5.25 7.22
N TYR A 81 0.32 -5.69 5.96
CA TYR A 81 1.11 -5.14 4.86
C TYR A 81 0.40 -5.39 3.51
N PRO A 82 0.73 -4.66 2.42
CA PRO A 82 0.04 -4.81 1.14
C PRO A 82 0.21 -6.21 0.53
N GLU A 83 -0.89 -6.84 0.11
CA GLU A 83 -0.89 -8.22 -0.40
C GLU A 83 0.02 -8.43 -1.62
N TRP A 84 0.15 -7.44 -2.50
CA TRP A 84 1.00 -7.58 -3.68
C TRP A 84 2.49 -7.65 -3.32
N LEU A 85 2.89 -7.03 -2.19
CA LEU A 85 4.25 -7.11 -1.66
C LEU A 85 4.60 -8.55 -1.27
N THR A 86 3.60 -9.33 -0.84
CA THR A 86 3.75 -10.76 -0.52
C THR A 86 4.34 -11.58 -1.67
N LYS A 87 3.99 -11.25 -2.92
CA LYS A 87 4.46 -11.96 -4.12
C LYS A 87 5.93 -11.71 -4.41
N LEU A 88 6.43 -10.51 -4.13
CA LEU A 88 7.84 -10.15 -4.35
C LEU A 88 8.78 -10.91 -3.43
N VAL A 89 8.38 -11.16 -2.18
CA VAL A 89 9.19 -11.86 -1.17
C VAL A 89 9.38 -13.35 -1.48
N CYS A 90 8.44 -13.95 -2.22
CA CYS A 90 8.45 -15.39 -2.49
C CYS A 90 9.32 -15.78 -3.69
N ILE A 91 9.84 -14.80 -4.45
CA ILE A 91 10.49 -15.06 -5.74
C ILE A 91 12.01 -15.28 -5.62
N GLU A 92 12.65 -14.93 -4.49
CA GLU A 92 14.11 -15.07 -4.37
C GLU A 92 14.54 -16.34 -3.60
N ALA A 93 15.24 -17.20 -4.37
CA ALA A 93 15.96 -18.45 -4.10
C ALA A 93 16.11 -18.96 -2.64
N SER A 94 16.18 -20.29 -2.51
CA SER A 94 16.35 -21.04 -1.26
C SER A 94 17.64 -20.76 -0.46
N ASN A 95 18.53 -19.86 -0.92
CA ASN A 95 19.89 -19.73 -0.41
C ASN A 95 20.29 -18.31 0.06
N ILE A 96 19.37 -17.34 0.14
CA ILE A 96 19.70 -15.99 0.64
C ILE A 96 19.50 -15.88 2.16
N THR A 97 20.42 -15.16 2.80
CA THR A 97 20.43 -14.86 4.24
C THR A 97 19.26 -13.94 4.63
N ILE A 98 18.94 -13.86 5.92
CA ILE A 98 17.92 -12.93 6.44
C ILE A 98 18.28 -11.49 6.09
N LEU A 99 19.56 -11.11 6.19
CA LEU A 99 20.02 -9.76 5.92
C LEU A 99 19.82 -9.37 4.45
N GLU A 100 20.18 -10.26 3.52
CA GLU A 100 19.97 -10.03 2.09
C GLU A 100 18.48 -9.89 1.76
N ARG A 101 17.61 -10.69 2.40
CA ARG A 101 16.14 -10.57 2.28
C ARG A 101 15.65 -9.22 2.76
N ILE A 102 16.18 -8.71 3.88
CA ILE A 102 15.83 -7.39 4.41
C ILE A 102 16.17 -6.31 3.38
N TYR A 103 17.40 -6.28 2.86
CA TYR A 103 17.78 -5.27 1.87
C TYR A 103 16.99 -5.39 0.56
N SER A 104 16.75 -6.62 0.08
CA SER A 104 15.92 -6.86 -1.10
C SER A 104 14.51 -6.28 -0.91
N MET A 105 13.89 -6.57 0.24
CA MET A 105 12.60 -6.00 0.61
C MET A 105 12.65 -4.47 0.67
N GLY A 106 13.65 -3.89 1.33
CA GLY A 106 13.79 -2.45 1.49
C GLY A 106 13.83 -1.71 0.15
N ARG A 107 14.57 -2.23 -0.82
CA ARG A 107 14.60 -1.68 -2.18
C ARG A 107 13.24 -1.75 -2.88
N GLN A 108 12.52 -2.86 -2.73
CA GLN A 108 11.18 -3.01 -3.30
C GLN A 108 10.18 -2.05 -2.66
N VAL A 109 10.28 -1.85 -1.34
CA VAL A 109 9.46 -0.88 -0.61
C VAL A 109 9.71 0.53 -1.13
N LEU A 110 10.98 0.95 -1.22
CA LEU A 110 11.37 2.27 -1.71
C LEU A 110 10.83 2.58 -3.11
N GLN A 111 10.81 1.60 -4.01
CA GLN A 111 10.31 1.77 -5.38
C GLN A 111 8.80 2.04 -5.49
N HIS A 112 8.05 1.80 -4.42
CA HIS A 112 6.59 1.84 -4.42
C HIS A 112 6.01 2.66 -3.26
N LEU A 113 6.80 3.59 -2.72
CA LEU A 113 6.29 4.55 -1.75
C LEU A 113 5.25 5.49 -2.40
N PRO A 114 4.26 5.98 -1.63
CA PRO A 114 4.03 5.71 -0.19
C PRO A 114 3.17 4.46 0.08
N GLU A 115 2.73 3.74 -0.95
CA GLU A 115 1.78 2.64 -0.83
C GLU A 115 2.30 1.47 0.03
N THR A 116 3.60 1.22 -0.03
CA THR A 116 4.27 0.13 0.68
C THR A 116 4.70 0.46 2.10
N PHE A 117 4.86 1.73 2.44
CA PHE A 117 5.35 2.16 3.75
C PHE A 117 4.91 3.59 4.10
N ASN A 118 4.00 3.68 5.06
CA ASN A 118 3.50 4.92 5.62
C ASN A 118 3.07 4.70 7.08
N SER A 119 2.70 5.79 7.78
CA SER A 119 2.32 5.73 9.19
C SER A 119 1.12 4.83 9.51
N SER A 120 0.22 4.55 8.56
CA SER A 120 -0.96 3.73 8.85
C SER A 120 -0.57 2.30 9.27
N PHE A 121 0.52 1.74 8.73
CA PHE A 121 1.03 0.40 9.12
C PHE A 121 1.34 0.29 10.61
N PHE A 122 1.69 1.40 11.24
CA PHE A 122 2.12 1.45 12.63
C PHE A 122 0.99 1.82 13.58
N THR A 123 -0.20 2.12 13.06
CA THR A 123 -1.39 2.46 13.86
C THR A 123 -2.50 1.41 13.71
N SER A 124 -2.40 0.52 12.72
CA SER A 124 -3.30 -0.60 12.52
C SER A 124 -3.31 -1.53 13.74
N LYS A 125 -4.51 -1.69 14.32
CA LYS A 125 -4.75 -2.61 15.43
C LYS A 125 -5.21 -3.96 14.90
N TYR A 126 -4.68 -5.03 15.49
CA TYR A 126 -5.07 -6.40 15.18
C TYR A 126 -5.46 -7.15 16.45
N ARG A 127 -6.32 -8.16 16.31
CA ARG A 127 -6.72 -9.00 17.43
C ARG A 127 -5.58 -9.97 17.76
N VAL A 128 -5.13 -9.96 19.01
CA VAL A 128 -4.14 -10.92 19.50
C VAL A 128 -4.77 -12.31 19.49
N ILE A 129 -4.01 -13.31 19.05
CA ILE A 129 -4.49 -14.68 18.90
C ILE A 129 -4.95 -15.23 20.24
N ASN A 130 -6.10 -15.91 20.25
CA ASN A 130 -6.74 -16.44 21.46
C ASN A 130 -7.04 -15.38 22.52
N SER A 131 -7.24 -14.12 22.11
CA SER A 131 -7.52 -13.00 22.99
C SER A 131 -8.54 -12.04 22.35
N ASP A 132 -9.30 -11.34 23.19
CA ASP A 132 -10.17 -10.24 22.74
C ASP A 132 -9.42 -8.90 22.68
N LYS A 133 -8.14 -8.89 23.07
CA LYS A 133 -7.31 -7.69 23.08
C LYS A 133 -6.89 -7.33 21.65
N MET A 134 -7.06 -6.05 21.34
CA MET A 134 -6.48 -5.43 20.16
C MET A 134 -5.08 -4.90 20.50
N ALA A 135 -4.11 -5.15 19.64
CA ALA A 135 -2.73 -4.69 19.80
C ALA A 135 -2.22 -4.06 18.51
N VAL A 136 -1.18 -3.24 18.64
CA VAL A 136 -0.40 -2.70 17.53
C VAL A 136 0.92 -3.45 17.46
N PHE A 137 1.42 -3.70 16.24
CA PHE A 137 2.60 -4.55 16.06
C PHE A 137 3.87 -3.90 16.63
N PHE A 138 3.98 -2.58 16.45
CA PHE A 138 5.05 -1.75 16.99
C PHE A 138 4.47 -0.65 17.89
N PRO A 139 4.15 -0.92 19.17
CA PRO A 139 3.51 0.06 20.04
C PRO A 139 4.29 1.36 20.19
N GLN A 140 5.63 1.30 20.17
CA GLN A 140 6.47 2.50 20.26
C GLN A 140 6.50 3.31 18.96
N LEU A 141 6.17 2.72 17.81
CA LEU A 141 6.09 3.42 16.54
C LEU A 141 4.70 3.99 16.26
N GLU A 142 3.65 3.50 16.94
CA GLU A 142 2.29 4.06 16.88
C GLU A 142 2.31 5.57 17.18
N THR A 143 3.07 5.98 18.19
CA THR A 143 3.19 7.39 18.60
C THR A 143 4.15 8.20 17.73
N LYS A 144 4.86 7.56 16.78
CA LYS A 144 5.85 8.18 15.90
C LYS A 144 5.36 8.35 14.46
N ALA A 145 4.05 8.34 14.24
CA ALA A 145 3.43 8.51 12.92
C ALA A 145 3.99 9.70 12.12
N SER A 146 4.20 10.86 12.78
CA SER A 146 4.78 12.04 12.13
C SER A 146 6.20 11.79 11.64
N ALA A 147 7.06 11.16 12.45
CA ALA A 147 8.44 10.84 12.09
C ALA A 147 8.51 9.85 10.90
N ILE A 148 7.59 8.88 10.88
CA ILE A 148 7.47 7.91 9.78
C ILE A 148 7.05 8.60 8.48
N ASN A 149 6.06 9.50 8.56
CA ASN A 149 5.62 10.30 7.42
C ASN A 149 6.74 11.18 6.88
N ILE A 150 7.51 11.83 7.76
CA ILE A 150 8.69 12.63 7.39
C ILE A 150 9.71 11.76 6.65
N LEU A 151 10.04 10.58 7.17
CA LEU A 151 10.98 9.67 6.51
C LEU A 151 10.46 9.21 5.13
N THR A 152 9.20 8.81 5.04
CA THR A 152 8.59 8.38 3.76
C THR A 152 8.66 9.50 2.72
N GLN A 153 8.35 10.74 3.12
CA GLN A 153 8.39 11.88 2.20
C GLN A 153 9.81 12.25 1.78
N PHE A 154 10.77 12.20 2.71
CA PHE A 154 12.19 12.31 2.37
C PHE A 154 12.55 11.31 1.27
N CYS A 155 12.19 10.03 1.43
CA CYS A 155 12.51 9.02 0.44
C CYS A 155 11.86 9.26 -0.94
N ILE A 156 10.65 9.82 -0.97
CA ILE A 156 9.95 10.17 -2.23
C ILE A 156 10.68 11.33 -2.91
N ASN A 157 10.90 12.42 -2.19
CA ASN A 157 11.49 13.65 -2.71
C ASN A 157 12.96 13.50 -3.10
N HIS A 158 13.68 12.61 -2.41
CA HIS A 158 15.10 12.34 -2.60
C HIS A 158 15.36 10.94 -3.16
N SER A 159 14.41 10.37 -3.91
CA SER A 159 14.52 9.02 -4.48
C SER A 159 15.77 8.76 -5.33
N ASN A 160 16.36 9.81 -5.92
CA ASN A 160 17.61 9.74 -6.68
C ASN A 160 18.88 9.92 -5.83
N ASP A 161 18.77 10.44 -4.60
CA ASP A 161 19.89 10.70 -3.70
C ASP A 161 19.46 10.66 -2.23
N LEU A 162 19.44 9.46 -1.67
CA LEU A 162 19.07 9.21 -0.28
C LEU A 162 20.19 9.54 0.72
N GLU A 163 21.34 10.09 0.28
CA GLU A 163 22.45 10.48 1.17
C GLU A 163 22.37 11.95 1.63
N CYS A 164 21.32 12.67 1.24
CA CYS A 164 21.07 14.04 1.72
C CYS A 164 20.88 14.05 3.26
N PRO A 165 21.74 14.74 4.04
CA PRO A 165 21.85 14.52 5.49
C PRO A 165 20.75 15.22 6.31
N GLU A 166 20.18 16.31 5.79
CA GLU A 166 19.25 17.18 6.51
C GLU A 166 18.06 17.54 5.63
N ILE A 167 16.89 17.68 6.25
CA ILE A 167 15.68 18.24 5.64
C ILE A 167 15.15 19.42 6.45
N GLU A 168 14.53 20.38 5.76
CA GLU A 168 13.76 21.44 6.41
C GLU A 168 12.37 20.89 6.74
N ILE A 169 12.05 20.79 8.03
CA ILE A 169 10.79 20.23 8.54
C ILE A 169 9.59 21.10 8.12
N ASP A 170 9.82 22.38 7.85
CA ASP A 170 8.76 23.34 7.51
C ASP A 170 8.15 23.02 6.12
N ASP A 171 8.90 22.30 5.26
CA ASP A 171 8.41 21.76 3.98
C ASP A 171 7.40 20.62 4.16
N TYR A 172 7.38 19.97 5.32
CA TYR A 172 6.60 18.76 5.58
C TYR A 172 5.50 18.95 6.64
N GLN A 173 5.53 20.04 7.44
CA GLN A 173 4.53 20.32 8.49
C GLN A 173 3.15 20.68 7.95
N ASN A 174 3.05 21.15 6.70
CA ASN A 174 1.77 21.40 6.03
C ASN A 174 1.33 20.26 5.11
N ILE A 175 2.14 19.21 5.00
CA ILE A 175 1.74 18.00 4.29
C ILE A 175 0.99 17.15 5.30
N HIS A 176 -0.28 17.49 5.51
CA HIS A 176 -1.25 16.41 5.54
C HIS A 176 -0.89 15.55 4.33
N PHE A 177 -0.40 14.32 4.57
CA PHE A 177 -0.80 13.29 3.63
C PHE A 177 -2.30 13.50 3.57
N GLU A 178 -2.82 14.02 2.45
CA GLU A 178 -4.13 13.59 2.02
C GLU A 178 -3.94 12.08 2.02
N ILE A 179 -4.27 11.46 3.16
CA ILE A 179 -4.38 10.03 3.30
C ILE A 179 -5.34 9.77 2.17
N ALA A 180 -4.81 9.28 1.05
CA ALA A 180 -5.55 9.27 -0.20
C ALA A 180 -6.89 8.69 0.17
N THR A 181 -7.92 9.55 0.13
CA THR A 181 -9.21 9.18 0.68
C THR A 181 -9.58 7.88 0.00
N PRO A 182 -10.32 6.98 0.64
CA PRO A 182 -10.81 5.78 -0.03
C PRO A 182 -11.33 6.07 -1.44
N LYS A 183 -12.00 7.22 -1.60
CA LYS A 183 -12.37 7.78 -2.90
C LYS A 183 -11.17 8.10 -3.82
N SER A 184 -10.17 8.88 -3.40
CA SER A 184 -9.04 9.21 -4.29
C SER A 184 -8.17 8.00 -4.65
N LYS A 185 -8.04 7.00 -3.75
CA LYS A 185 -7.42 5.70 -4.08
C LYS A 185 -8.22 4.94 -5.15
N MET A 186 -9.55 5.01 -5.09
CA MET A 186 -10.41 4.44 -6.13
C MET A 186 -10.22 5.20 -7.45
N ASP A 187 -10.22 6.53 -7.42
CA ASP A 187 -10.00 7.34 -8.63
C ASP A 187 -8.64 7.04 -9.29
N GLU A 188 -7.57 6.94 -8.50
CA GLU A 188 -6.23 6.57 -8.98
C GLU A 188 -6.21 5.16 -9.59
N LEU A 189 -6.85 4.19 -8.94
CA LEU A 189 -6.96 2.82 -9.47
C LEU A 189 -7.65 2.81 -10.85
N LEU A 190 -8.73 3.60 -11.00
CA LEU A 190 -9.49 3.72 -12.23
C LEU A 190 -8.68 4.43 -13.34
N ASP A 191 -7.95 5.49 -12.99
CA ASP A 191 -7.11 6.23 -13.93
C ASP A 191 -5.90 5.40 -14.39
N LEU A 192 -5.26 4.69 -13.48
CA LEU A 192 -4.17 3.77 -13.80
C LEU A 192 -4.65 2.64 -14.73
N TYR A 193 -5.86 2.14 -14.52
CA TYR A 193 -6.47 1.15 -15.41
C TYR A 193 -6.65 1.70 -16.83
N LEU A 194 -7.23 2.91 -16.96
CA LEU A 194 -7.46 3.55 -18.25
C LEU A 194 -6.14 3.81 -18.98
N LYS A 195 -5.16 4.41 -18.30
CA LYS A 195 -3.82 4.68 -18.86
C LYS A 195 -3.16 3.41 -19.38
N LYS A 196 -3.24 2.30 -18.63
CA LYS A 196 -2.74 0.99 -19.07
C LYS A 196 -3.48 0.47 -20.30
N ARG A 197 -4.79 0.70 -20.41
CA ARG A 197 -5.58 0.28 -21.58
C ARG A 197 -5.31 1.12 -22.81
N GLU A 198 -5.13 2.44 -22.65
CA GLU A 198 -4.81 3.38 -23.72
C GLU A 198 -3.50 3.03 -24.42
N GLY A 199 -2.49 2.61 -23.64
CA GLY A 199 -1.19 2.17 -24.13
C GLY A 199 -1.22 0.86 -24.94
N ILE A 200 -2.36 0.17 -25.03
CA ILE A 200 -2.51 -1.04 -25.85
C ILE A 200 -3.04 -0.63 -27.21
N THR A 201 -2.14 -0.46 -28.18
CA THR A 201 -2.45 0.10 -29.49
C THR A 201 -2.44 -0.95 -30.62
N ASN A 202 -3.18 -0.66 -31.69
CA ASN A 202 -3.15 -1.43 -32.94
C ASN A 202 -1.93 -1.02 -33.79
N SER A 203 -1.77 -1.62 -34.97
CA SER A 203 -0.67 -1.30 -35.89
C SER A 203 -0.69 0.15 -36.42
N LYS A 204 -1.78 0.89 -36.24
CA LYS A 204 -1.93 2.30 -36.58
C LYS A 204 -1.64 3.24 -35.40
N GLY A 205 -1.29 2.69 -34.23
CA GLY A 205 -1.06 3.47 -33.01
C GLY A 205 -2.35 3.87 -32.27
N GLU A 206 -3.53 3.42 -32.71
CA GLU A 206 -4.80 3.71 -32.05
C GLU A 206 -5.07 2.69 -30.93
N THR A 207 -5.67 3.12 -29.82
CA THR A 207 -6.03 2.21 -28.73
C THR A 207 -6.95 1.09 -29.23
N LYS A 208 -6.59 -0.15 -28.91
CA LYS A 208 -7.38 -1.32 -29.26
C LYS A 208 -8.69 -1.34 -28.47
N GLU A 209 -9.81 -1.29 -29.20
CA GLU A 209 -11.13 -1.51 -28.63
C GLU A 209 -11.24 -2.87 -27.95
N TYR A 210 -10.70 -3.93 -28.55
CA TYR A 210 -10.71 -5.29 -28.00
C TYR A 210 -9.27 -5.81 -27.88
N PHE A 211 -8.95 -6.54 -26.81
CA PHE A 211 -7.59 -7.11 -26.66
C PHE A 211 -7.30 -8.18 -27.72
N TYR A 212 -8.30 -9.00 -28.07
CA TYR A 212 -8.13 -10.13 -28.97
C TYR A 212 -9.11 -10.01 -30.15
N PRO A 213 -8.64 -10.10 -31.41
CA PRO A 213 -9.50 -9.95 -32.57
C PRO A 213 -10.47 -11.12 -32.79
N PHE A 214 -10.18 -12.31 -32.26
CA PHE A 214 -10.88 -13.57 -32.63
C PHE A 214 -11.76 -14.17 -31.52
N PHE A 215 -11.85 -13.54 -30.34
CA PHE A 215 -12.67 -13.98 -29.21
C PHE A 215 -13.42 -12.79 -28.58
N VAL A 216 -14.43 -12.29 -29.29
CA VAL A 216 -15.23 -11.12 -28.85
C VAL A 216 -16.34 -11.50 -27.86
N LEU A 217 -16.74 -12.78 -27.80
CA LEU A 217 -17.80 -13.26 -26.91
C LEU A 217 -17.41 -13.06 -25.44
N GLY A 218 -18.05 -12.09 -24.79
CA GLY A 218 -17.83 -11.74 -23.38
C GLY A 218 -16.75 -10.67 -23.14
N GLN A 219 -16.04 -10.23 -24.17
CA GLN A 219 -15.09 -9.13 -24.04
C GLN A 219 -15.81 -7.78 -24.05
N LYS A 220 -15.42 -6.88 -23.14
CA LYS A 220 -15.91 -5.51 -23.13
C LYS A 220 -14.92 -4.60 -23.86
N SER A 221 -15.44 -3.73 -24.71
CA SER A 221 -14.63 -2.82 -25.51
C SER A 221 -13.95 -1.76 -24.63
N PHE A 222 -12.89 -1.13 -25.13
CA PHE A 222 -12.24 0.00 -24.46
C PHE A 222 -13.24 1.12 -24.21
N THR A 223 -14.01 1.51 -25.22
CA THR A 223 -15.07 2.52 -25.10
C THR A 223 -16.09 2.15 -24.02
N GLN A 224 -16.56 0.90 -23.97
CA GLN A 224 -17.48 0.44 -22.92
C GLN A 224 -16.87 0.56 -21.52
N LYS A 225 -15.60 0.17 -21.35
CA LYS A 225 -14.90 0.28 -20.06
C LYS A 225 -14.66 1.74 -19.66
N SER A 226 -14.28 2.59 -20.62
CA SER A 226 -14.08 4.02 -20.39
C SER A 226 -15.36 4.70 -19.93
N ASN A 227 -16.48 4.42 -20.59
CA ASN A 227 -17.79 4.96 -20.20
C ASN A 227 -18.22 4.46 -18.80
N ALA A 228 -18.07 3.17 -18.52
CA ALA A 228 -18.38 2.62 -17.20
C ALA A 228 -17.52 3.26 -16.10
N ILE A 229 -16.22 3.46 -16.35
CA ILE A 229 -15.32 4.12 -15.39
C ILE A 229 -15.71 5.58 -15.18
N LYS A 230 -16.02 6.30 -16.26
CA LYS A 230 -16.49 7.69 -16.17
C LYS A 230 -17.74 7.81 -15.30
N ASP A 231 -18.71 6.92 -15.50
CA ASP A 231 -19.95 6.91 -14.70
C ASP A 231 -19.68 6.52 -13.24
N LEU A 232 -18.73 5.62 -12.98
CA LEU A 232 -18.31 5.29 -11.62
C LEU A 232 -17.65 6.49 -10.92
N LYS A 233 -16.75 7.22 -11.59
CA LYS A 233 -16.12 8.43 -11.03
C LYS A 233 -17.15 9.52 -10.73
N LYS A 234 -18.13 9.70 -11.61
CA LYS A 234 -19.28 10.61 -11.37
C LYS A 234 -20.06 10.22 -10.11
N ALA A 235 -20.41 8.95 -9.95
CA ALA A 235 -21.10 8.48 -8.76
C ALA A 235 -20.25 8.62 -7.49
N LEU A 236 -18.93 8.41 -7.55
CA LEU A 236 -18.00 8.70 -6.45
C LEU A 236 -17.96 10.20 -6.09
N ASN A 237 -18.29 11.09 -7.04
CA ASN A 237 -18.48 12.52 -6.82
C ASN A 237 -19.88 12.91 -6.32
N GLY A 238 -20.78 11.94 -6.16
CA GLY A 238 -22.15 12.19 -5.71
C GLY A 238 -23.12 12.54 -6.85
N GLU A 239 -22.71 12.40 -8.11
CA GLU A 239 -23.61 12.60 -9.24
C GLU A 239 -24.55 11.41 -9.43
N ASP A 240 -25.85 11.70 -9.61
CA ASP A 240 -26.90 10.70 -9.84
C ASP A 240 -26.75 10.07 -11.24
N VAL A 241 -26.03 8.95 -11.30
CA VAL A 241 -25.79 8.15 -12.50
C VAL A 241 -26.19 6.71 -12.20
N ASP A 242 -26.87 6.04 -13.14
CA ASP A 242 -27.18 4.62 -13.00
C ASP A 242 -25.94 3.78 -13.30
N LEU A 243 -25.35 3.21 -12.25
CA LEU A 243 -24.20 2.32 -12.34
C LEU A 243 -24.60 0.87 -12.68
N THR A 244 -25.87 0.51 -12.49
CA THR A 244 -26.32 -0.89 -12.61
C THR A 244 -26.26 -1.39 -14.04
N GLN A 245 -26.45 -0.49 -15.01
CA GLN A 245 -26.29 -0.78 -16.45
C GLN A 245 -24.86 -1.26 -16.81
N HIS A 246 -23.84 -0.83 -16.04
CA HIS A 246 -22.44 -1.16 -16.28
C HIS A 246 -21.93 -2.34 -15.44
N LEU A 247 -22.81 -3.01 -14.68
CA LEU A 247 -22.39 -4.02 -13.71
C LEU A 247 -21.59 -5.18 -14.33
N SER A 248 -21.98 -5.62 -15.53
CA SER A 248 -21.22 -6.64 -16.27
C SER A 248 -19.84 -6.17 -16.72
N ILE A 249 -19.63 -4.86 -16.84
CA ILE A 249 -18.36 -4.24 -17.22
C ILE A 249 -17.45 -4.12 -15.99
N TYR A 250 -17.96 -3.67 -14.85
CA TYR A 250 -17.19 -3.59 -13.61
C TYR A 250 -16.64 -4.94 -13.16
N ARG A 251 -17.37 -6.03 -13.44
CA ARG A 251 -16.91 -7.40 -13.12
C ARG A 251 -15.94 -7.99 -14.15
N ASN A 252 -15.65 -7.31 -15.26
CA ASN A 252 -14.99 -7.92 -16.42
C ASN A 252 -13.47 -7.72 -16.45
N GLY A 253 -12.75 -8.86 -16.45
CA GLY A 253 -11.30 -8.94 -16.65
C GLY A 253 -10.51 -8.10 -15.65
N ASN A 254 -9.38 -7.53 -16.09
CA ASN A 254 -8.46 -6.78 -15.22
C ASN A 254 -9.13 -5.64 -14.43
N LEU A 255 -10.18 -5.00 -14.97
CA LEU A 255 -10.93 -3.96 -14.24
C LEU A 255 -11.61 -4.58 -13.01
N GLY A 256 -12.30 -5.71 -13.20
CA GLY A 256 -12.97 -6.42 -12.12
C GLY A 256 -12.00 -7.12 -11.16
N ASP A 257 -10.81 -7.49 -11.60
CA ASP A 257 -9.74 -7.94 -10.69
C ASP A 257 -9.28 -6.81 -9.78
N SER A 258 -8.99 -5.63 -10.33
CA SER A 258 -8.60 -4.44 -9.56
C SER A 258 -9.68 -4.01 -8.56
N LEU A 259 -10.94 -3.94 -8.99
CA LEU A 259 -12.06 -3.61 -8.10
C LEU A 259 -12.27 -4.65 -7.00
N ARG A 260 -12.13 -5.95 -7.29
CA ARG A 260 -12.18 -6.99 -6.24
C ARG A 260 -11.05 -6.86 -5.24
N GLY A 261 -9.83 -6.54 -5.69
CA GLY A 261 -8.70 -6.28 -4.81
C GLY A 261 -8.98 -5.11 -3.87
N PHE A 262 -9.55 -4.03 -4.41
CA PHE A 262 -9.95 -2.86 -3.62
C PHE A 262 -11.01 -3.16 -2.56
N ILE A 263 -12.01 -3.96 -2.91
CA ILE A 263 -13.07 -4.40 -1.99
C ILE A 263 -12.52 -5.33 -0.91
N LYS A 264 -11.70 -6.31 -1.28
CA LYS A 264 -11.06 -7.24 -0.32
C LYS A 264 -10.17 -6.53 0.68
N ALA A 265 -9.60 -5.39 0.32
CA ALA A 265 -8.81 -4.57 1.23
C ALA A 265 -9.68 -3.73 2.20
N SER A 266 -11.01 -3.91 2.21
CA SER A 266 -11.99 -3.15 3.00
C SER A 266 -12.00 -1.63 2.76
N ILE A 267 -11.27 -1.14 1.75
CA ILE A 267 -11.21 0.29 1.43
C ILE A 267 -12.55 0.77 0.85
N ALA A 268 -13.27 -0.10 0.14
CA ALA A 268 -14.60 0.19 -0.40
C ALA A 268 -15.64 0.48 0.70
N ASP A 269 -15.48 -0.12 1.89
CA ASP A 269 -16.43 -0.01 2.98
C ASP A 269 -16.50 1.43 3.50
N GLU A 270 -15.35 2.09 3.56
CA GLU A 270 -15.23 3.50 3.95
C GLU A 270 -15.92 4.44 2.94
N ILE A 271 -15.92 4.08 1.65
CA ILE A 271 -16.61 4.85 0.61
C ILE A 271 -18.12 4.79 0.80
N VAL A 272 -18.68 3.62 1.11
CA VAL A 272 -20.14 3.41 1.17
C VAL A 272 -20.71 3.42 2.60
N GLY A 273 -19.86 3.48 3.62
CA GLY A 273 -20.23 3.52 5.04
C GLY A 273 -20.77 2.20 5.59
N LYS A 274 -20.48 1.08 4.91
CA LYS A 274 -20.86 -0.27 5.34
C LYS A 274 -19.96 -1.32 4.69
N GLU A 275 -19.85 -2.47 5.33
CA GLU A 275 -19.13 -3.62 4.78
C GLU A 275 -19.71 -4.07 3.44
N VAL A 276 -18.85 -4.28 2.44
CA VAL A 276 -19.19 -4.86 1.14
C VAL A 276 -18.16 -5.92 0.75
N THR A 277 -18.64 -7.05 0.24
CA THR A 277 -17.79 -8.21 -0.08
C THR A 277 -17.68 -8.48 -1.58
N THR A 278 -18.61 -7.92 -2.38
CA THR A 278 -18.64 -8.10 -3.84
C THR A 278 -18.76 -6.79 -4.60
N ILE A 279 -18.33 -6.77 -5.87
CA ILE A 279 -18.52 -5.62 -6.77
C ILE A 279 -20.01 -5.24 -6.85
N SER A 280 -20.90 -6.23 -6.86
CA SER A 280 -22.35 -6.01 -6.90
C SER A 280 -22.84 -5.24 -5.68
N GLU A 281 -22.40 -5.66 -4.50
CA GLU A 281 -22.75 -5.03 -3.23
C GLU A 281 -22.21 -3.61 -3.17
N PHE A 282 -20.95 -3.42 -3.58
CA PHE A 282 -20.33 -2.10 -3.65
C PHE A 282 -21.10 -1.16 -4.58
N ILE A 283 -21.39 -1.58 -5.81
CA ILE A 283 -22.12 -0.76 -6.79
C ILE A 283 -23.54 -0.45 -6.29
N ALA A 284 -24.26 -1.44 -5.74
CA ALA A 284 -25.59 -1.22 -5.18
C ALA A 284 -25.57 -0.28 -3.96
N ALA A 285 -24.55 -0.41 -3.10
CA ALA A 285 -24.36 0.46 -1.94
C ALA A 285 -24.05 1.90 -2.35
N LEU A 286 -23.16 2.09 -3.32
CA LEU A 286 -22.80 3.40 -3.85
C LEU A 286 -24.02 4.05 -4.54
N GLN A 287 -24.72 3.32 -5.40
CA GLN A 287 -25.96 3.79 -6.04
C GLN A 287 -26.98 4.27 -5.01
N LYS A 288 -27.21 3.47 -3.96
CA LYS A 288 -28.14 3.82 -2.88
C LYS A 288 -27.69 5.10 -2.18
N LYS A 289 -26.41 5.20 -1.80
CA LYS A 289 -25.83 6.35 -1.10
C LYS A 289 -26.00 7.64 -1.87
N VAL A 290 -25.73 7.61 -3.18
CA VAL A 290 -25.89 8.76 -4.07
C VAL A 290 -27.37 9.12 -4.24
N SER A 291 -28.25 8.13 -4.45
CA SER A 291 -29.69 8.35 -4.66
C SER A 291 -30.41 8.90 -3.41
N THR A 292 -29.87 8.63 -2.21
CA THR A 292 -30.44 9.11 -0.93
C THR A 292 -29.85 10.44 -0.44
N SER A 293 -28.83 10.97 -1.12
CA SER A 293 -28.24 12.25 -0.74
C SER A 293 -29.17 13.40 -1.19
N PRO A 294 -29.47 14.38 -0.31
CA PRO A 294 -30.36 15.49 -0.67
C PRO A 294 -29.79 16.24 -1.87
N LYS A 295 -30.63 16.43 -2.90
CA LYS A 295 -30.30 17.25 -4.08
C LYS A 295 -30.09 18.69 -3.59
N ILE A 296 -28.85 19.16 -3.59
CA ILE A 296 -28.51 20.57 -3.34
C ILE A 296 -28.84 21.37 -4.59
#